data_AF-A0A928FAE2-F1
#
_entry.id   AF-A0A928FAE2-F1
#
_cell.length_a   1.000
_cell.length_b   1.000
_cell.length_c   1.000
_cell.angle_alpha   90.00
_cell.angle_beta   90.00
_cell.angle_gamma   90.00
#
_symmetry.space_group_name_H-M   'P 1'
#
loop_
_entity.id
_entity.type
_entity.pdbx_description
1 polymer ?
#
loop_
_entity_poly.entity_id
_entity_poly.type
_entity_poly.pdbx_seq_one_letter_code
_entity_poly.pdbx_strand_id
1 'polypeptide(L)'
;MSIFDKLKKNVQTAVRSAATAAFASEETFTFAALPESLAEMKALPEASLASPFATAALTVCALCAYAADKSIGTEMLNYLRGPRPLSNHDISFLNDRFSEVRYVPFSYFKGAVPANDYTPDTPFTVTVTSGPYSDANEGYKKLYIKSGGADSPREIVLRRLGDGRWMLWDQFLLVSIRKSGSDDPWA
;
A
#
# COMPACT_ATOMS: atom_id res chain seq x y z
N MET A 1 10.23 32.58 28.96
CA MET A 1 10.29 31.78 27.70
C MET A 1 10.36 32.74 26.53
N SER A 2 11.25 32.48 25.57
CA SER A 2 11.49 33.36 24.42
C SER A 2 10.30 33.35 23.45
N ILE A 3 10.11 34.43 22.71
CA ILE A 3 9.08 34.50 21.65
C ILE A 3 9.32 33.43 20.57
N PHE A 4 10.59 33.05 20.35
CA PHE A 4 10.99 31.97 19.45
C PHE A 4 10.55 30.59 19.97
N ASP A 5 10.51 30.37 21.29
CA ASP A 5 10.03 29.11 21.87
C ASP A 5 8.51 28.97 21.68
N LYS A 6 7.78 30.08 21.80
CA LYS A 6 6.34 30.11 21.52
C LYS A 6 6.07 29.86 20.04
N LEU A 7 6.84 30.47 19.14
CA LEU A 7 6.71 30.24 17.70
C LEU A 7 7.01 28.79 17.32
N LYS A 8 8.09 28.20 17.86
CA LYS A 8 8.42 26.78 17.64
C LYS A 8 7.34 25.84 18.17
N LYS A 9 6.79 26.11 19.36
CA LYS A 9 5.67 25.33 19.92
C LYS A 9 4.42 25.47 19.05
N ASN A 10 4.10 26.67 18.58
CA ASN A 10 2.94 26.90 17.71
C ASN A 10 3.10 26.21 16.35
N VAL A 11 4.30 26.24 15.77
CA VAL A 11 4.64 25.52 14.53
C VAL A 11 4.55 24.01 14.75
N GLN A 12 5.08 23.47 15.85
CA GLN A 12 4.98 22.05 16.16
C GLN A 12 3.54 21.59 16.38
N THR A 13 2.71 22.39 17.05
CA THR A 13 1.28 22.12 17.23
C THR A 13 0.54 22.20 15.89
N ALA A 14 0.84 23.20 15.05
CA ALA A 14 0.25 23.32 13.72
C ALA A 14 0.66 22.18 12.78
N VAL A 15 1.92 21.74 12.83
CA VAL A 15 2.42 20.58 12.06
C VAL A 15 1.79 19.28 12.56
N ARG A 16 1.61 19.11 13.87
CA ARG A 16 0.91 17.94 14.43
C ARG A 16 -0.56 17.93 14.04
N SER A 17 -1.26 19.06 14.14
CA SER A 17 -2.65 19.20 13.71
C SER A 17 -2.83 19.06 12.19
N ALA A 18 -1.87 19.51 11.39
CA ALA A 18 -1.87 19.32 9.95
C ALA A 18 -1.56 17.87 9.57
N ALA A 19 -0.71 17.16 10.32
CA ALA A 19 -0.44 15.74 10.11
C ALA A 19 -1.65 14.85 10.50
N THR A 20 -2.40 15.19 11.55
CA THR A 20 -3.67 14.53 11.86
C THR A 20 -4.82 14.96 10.94
N ALA A 21 -4.81 16.17 10.40
CA ALA A 21 -5.76 16.62 9.38
C ALA A 21 -5.39 16.17 7.95
N ALA A 22 -4.16 15.71 7.73
CA ALA A 22 -3.70 15.20 6.44
C ALA A 22 -4.22 13.79 6.15
N PHE A 23 -4.76 13.08 7.15
CA PHE A 23 -5.50 11.84 6.93
C PHE A 23 -6.93 11.94 7.49
N ALA A 24 -7.93 12.01 6.59
CA ALA A 24 -9.33 12.16 6.99
C ALA A 24 -9.91 10.87 7.61
N SER A 25 -9.33 9.71 7.30
CA SER A 25 -9.75 8.39 7.77
C SER A 25 -8.58 7.41 7.63
N GLU A 26 -8.52 6.45 8.54
CA GLU A 26 -7.49 5.39 8.60
C GLU A 26 -8.19 4.06 8.89
N GLU A 27 -7.85 3.03 8.14
CA GLU A 27 -8.29 1.66 8.37
C GLU A 27 -7.08 0.73 8.44
N THR A 28 -7.10 -0.21 9.38
CA THR A 28 -6.04 -1.19 9.56
C THR A 28 -6.59 -2.60 9.35
N PHE A 29 -5.87 -3.38 8.54
CA PHE A 29 -6.22 -4.74 8.17
C PHE A 29 -5.16 -5.70 8.68
N THR A 30 -5.59 -6.85 9.19
CA THR A 30 -4.71 -7.87 9.76
C THR A 30 -4.97 -9.20 9.08
N PHE A 31 -3.91 -9.80 8.54
CA PHE A 31 -3.93 -11.10 7.87
C PHE A 31 -3.11 -12.09 8.69
N ALA A 32 -3.73 -13.20 9.08
CA ALA A 32 -3.02 -14.27 9.80
C ALA A 32 -1.93 -14.91 8.91
N ALA A 33 -2.20 -15.01 7.61
CA ALA A 33 -1.27 -15.43 6.58
C ALA A 33 -1.53 -14.60 5.31
N LEU A 34 -0.51 -14.44 4.46
CA LEU A 34 -0.68 -13.85 3.14
C LEU A 34 -1.33 -14.89 2.22
N PRO A 35 -2.31 -14.52 1.37
CA PRO A 35 -2.93 -15.46 0.45
C PRO A 35 -1.90 -15.94 -0.59
N GLU A 36 -1.85 -17.25 -0.80
CA GLU A 36 -0.96 -17.90 -1.76
C GLU A 36 -1.71 -18.33 -3.03
N SER A 37 -3.02 -18.08 -3.11
CA SER A 37 -3.83 -18.33 -4.31
C SER A 37 -4.99 -17.35 -4.45
N LEU A 38 -5.52 -17.19 -5.66
CA LEU A 38 -6.73 -16.38 -5.88
C LEU A 38 -7.93 -16.90 -5.07
N ALA A 39 -8.00 -18.22 -4.87
CA ALA A 39 -9.06 -18.84 -4.07
C ALA A 39 -8.96 -18.42 -2.59
N GLU A 40 -7.76 -18.47 -2.02
CA GLU A 40 -7.52 -18.00 -0.64
C GLU A 40 -7.79 -16.51 -0.51
N MET A 41 -7.33 -15.68 -1.46
CA MET A 41 -7.61 -14.25 -1.43
C MET A 41 -9.12 -13.98 -1.44
N LYS A 42 -9.90 -14.71 -2.26
CA LYS A 42 -11.37 -14.58 -2.31
C LYS A 42 -12.09 -15.06 -1.06
N ALA A 43 -11.45 -15.89 -0.24
CA ALA A 43 -12.00 -16.35 1.03
C ALA A 43 -11.83 -15.32 2.17
N LEU A 44 -10.98 -14.30 1.97
CA LEU A 44 -10.78 -13.23 2.95
C LEU A 44 -12.03 -12.33 3.07
N PRO A 45 -12.40 -11.86 4.27
CA PRO A 45 -13.52 -10.93 4.47
C PRO A 45 -13.42 -9.65 3.62
N GLU A 46 -12.20 -9.19 3.38
CA GLU A 46 -11.87 -8.00 2.59
C GLU A 46 -12.19 -8.17 1.10
N ALA A 47 -12.35 -9.41 0.62
CA ALA A 47 -12.46 -9.73 -0.80
C ALA A 47 -13.82 -9.43 -1.43
N SER A 48 -14.78 -8.93 -0.65
CA SER A 48 -16.06 -8.39 -1.17
C SER A 48 -15.88 -7.18 -2.08
N LEU A 49 -14.74 -6.48 -1.97
CA LEU A 49 -14.41 -5.25 -2.71
C LEU A 49 -15.41 -4.11 -2.47
N ALA A 50 -16.16 -4.15 -1.36
CA ALA A 50 -17.12 -3.10 -1.00
C ALA A 50 -16.44 -1.83 -0.44
N SER A 51 -15.21 -1.94 0.06
CA SER A 51 -14.41 -0.84 0.59
C SER A 51 -13.16 -0.60 -0.27
N PRO A 52 -12.84 0.65 -0.64
CA PRO A 52 -11.59 0.96 -1.34
C PRO A 52 -10.37 0.73 -0.43
N PHE A 53 -10.52 0.85 0.89
CA PHE A 53 -9.44 0.57 1.84
C PHE A 53 -9.10 -0.93 1.88
N ALA A 54 -10.13 -1.79 1.89
CA ALA A 54 -9.96 -3.24 1.83
C ALA A 54 -9.31 -3.68 0.50
N THR A 55 -9.80 -3.16 -0.64
CA THR A 55 -9.17 -3.42 -1.95
C THR A 55 -7.70 -2.97 -1.99
N ALA A 56 -7.37 -1.85 -1.36
CA ALA A 56 -5.98 -1.37 -1.27
C ALA A 56 -5.10 -2.32 -0.44
N ALA A 57 -5.57 -2.80 0.70
CA ALA A 57 -4.85 -3.78 1.52
C ALA A 57 -4.64 -5.12 0.78
N LEU A 58 -5.67 -5.60 0.07
CA LEU A 58 -5.55 -6.79 -0.78
C LEU A 58 -4.57 -6.60 -1.94
N THR A 59 -4.43 -5.38 -2.46
CA THR A 59 -3.43 -5.08 -3.49
C THR A 59 -2.01 -5.29 -2.97
N VAL A 60 -1.73 -4.94 -1.72
CA VAL A 60 -0.43 -5.24 -1.08
C VAL A 60 -0.20 -6.75 -1.03
N CYS A 61 -1.21 -7.52 -0.62
CA CYS A 61 -1.14 -8.99 -0.58
C CYS A 61 -0.88 -9.58 -1.98
N ALA A 62 -1.60 -9.11 -3.00
CA ALA A 62 -1.43 -9.56 -4.38
C ALA A 62 -0.04 -9.23 -4.95
N LEU A 63 0.56 -8.09 -4.55
CA LEU A 63 1.93 -7.73 -4.91
C LEU A 63 2.97 -8.62 -4.20
N CYS A 64 2.74 -9.01 -2.94
CA CYS A 64 3.56 -10.02 -2.26
C CYS A 64 3.47 -11.37 -2.96
N ALA A 65 2.26 -11.81 -3.34
CA ALA A 65 2.08 -13.03 -4.11
C ALA A 65 2.80 -12.95 -5.46
N TYR A 66 2.74 -11.81 -6.17
CA TYR A 66 3.50 -11.59 -7.41
C TYR A 66 5.02 -11.70 -7.21
N ALA A 67 5.52 -11.19 -6.09
CA ALA A 67 6.94 -11.28 -5.74
C ALA A 67 7.39 -12.73 -5.52
N ALA A 68 6.50 -13.61 -5.08
CA ALA A 68 6.77 -15.04 -4.91
C ALA A 68 6.54 -15.82 -6.21
N ASP A 69 5.35 -15.65 -6.83
CA ASP A 69 4.91 -16.30 -8.06
C ASP A 69 4.14 -15.29 -8.94
N LYS A 70 4.73 -15.00 -10.10
CA LYS A 70 4.20 -14.03 -11.07
C LYS A 70 2.82 -14.42 -11.58
N SER A 71 2.55 -15.71 -11.80
CA SER A 71 1.27 -16.19 -12.33
C SER A 71 0.17 -15.95 -11.30
N ILE A 72 0.40 -16.38 -10.06
CA ILE A 72 -0.55 -16.21 -8.96
C ILE A 72 -0.80 -14.71 -8.70
N GLY A 73 0.26 -13.92 -8.64
CA GLY A 73 0.14 -12.48 -8.48
C GLY A 73 -0.64 -11.80 -9.61
N THR A 74 -0.42 -12.21 -10.88
CA THR A 74 -1.19 -11.70 -12.02
C THR A 74 -2.67 -12.04 -11.88
N GLU A 75 -3.03 -13.26 -11.48
CA GLU A 75 -4.43 -13.65 -11.26
C GLU A 75 -5.09 -12.81 -10.16
N MET A 76 -4.40 -12.63 -9.03
CA MET A 76 -4.89 -11.80 -7.93
C MET A 76 -5.05 -10.34 -8.33
N LEU A 77 -4.06 -9.75 -9.00
CA LEU A 77 -4.14 -8.36 -9.48
C LEU A 77 -5.24 -8.18 -10.53
N ASN A 78 -5.45 -9.16 -11.41
CA ASN A 78 -6.54 -9.13 -12.39
C ASN A 78 -7.92 -9.20 -11.73
N TYR A 79 -8.06 -9.99 -10.66
CA TYR A 79 -9.28 -9.98 -9.85
C TYR A 79 -9.57 -8.58 -9.28
N LEU A 80 -8.54 -7.94 -8.70
CA LEU A 80 -8.67 -6.61 -8.10
C LEU A 80 -8.92 -5.52 -9.14
N ARG A 81 -8.45 -5.67 -10.39
CA ARG A 81 -8.71 -4.71 -11.48
C ARG A 81 -10.03 -4.92 -12.22
N GLY A 82 -10.75 -6.01 -11.92
CA GLY A 82 -12.06 -6.31 -12.49
C GLY A 82 -12.06 -6.34 -14.03
N PRO A 83 -12.85 -5.49 -14.70
CA PRO A 83 -12.99 -5.52 -16.16
C PRO A 83 -11.74 -5.04 -16.93
N ARG A 84 -10.71 -4.54 -16.24
CA ARG A 84 -9.47 -4.02 -16.85
C ARG A 84 -8.25 -4.85 -16.41
N PRO A 85 -8.04 -6.06 -16.93
CA PRO A 85 -6.87 -6.86 -16.57
C PRO A 85 -5.55 -6.11 -16.86
N LEU A 86 -4.46 -6.60 -16.28
CA LEU A 86 -3.11 -6.14 -16.58
C LEU A 86 -2.82 -6.34 -18.07
N SER A 87 -2.33 -5.29 -18.72
CA SER A 87 -1.81 -5.38 -20.08
C SER A 87 -0.43 -6.05 -20.09
N ASN A 88 0.05 -6.45 -21.27
CA ASN A 88 1.43 -6.95 -21.43
C ASN A 88 2.47 -5.90 -20.97
N HIS A 89 2.16 -4.61 -21.16
CA HIS A 89 3.00 -3.51 -20.67
C HIS A 89 3.02 -3.47 -19.14
N ASP A 90 1.85 -3.59 -18.49
CA ASP A 90 1.77 -3.62 -17.02
C ASP A 90 2.56 -4.81 -16.45
N ILE A 91 2.42 -6.00 -17.05
CA ILE A 91 3.15 -7.21 -16.65
C ILE A 91 4.67 -7.02 -16.82
N SER A 92 5.11 -6.43 -17.94
CA SER A 92 6.53 -6.15 -18.17
C SER A 92 7.07 -5.18 -17.12
N PHE A 93 6.35 -4.09 -16.83
CA PHE A 93 6.71 -3.16 -15.77
C PHE A 93 6.84 -3.85 -14.41
N LEU A 94 5.86 -4.67 -14.03
CA LEU A 94 5.92 -5.43 -12.77
C LEU A 94 7.14 -6.37 -12.77
N ASN A 95 7.39 -7.10 -13.85
CA ASN A 95 8.54 -7.99 -13.97
C ASN A 95 9.87 -7.27 -13.76
N ASP A 96 10.05 -6.10 -14.37
CA ASP A 96 11.27 -5.31 -14.23
C ASP A 96 11.45 -4.78 -12.80
N ARG A 97 10.35 -4.43 -12.11
CA ARG A 97 10.43 -3.98 -10.71
C ARG A 97 10.77 -5.11 -9.75
N PHE A 98 10.19 -6.30 -9.98
CA PHE A 98 10.41 -7.46 -9.14
C PHE A 98 11.70 -8.23 -9.44
N SER A 99 12.40 -7.95 -10.54
CA SER A 99 13.75 -8.50 -10.75
C SER A 99 14.80 -7.85 -9.85
N GLU A 100 14.60 -6.60 -9.47
CA GLU A 100 15.57 -5.82 -8.69
C GLU A 100 15.26 -5.84 -7.19
N VAL A 101 13.99 -5.75 -6.80
CA VAL A 101 13.62 -5.44 -5.40
C VAL A 101 12.35 -6.19 -4.94
N ARG A 102 12.45 -7.52 -4.76
CA ARG A 102 11.32 -8.38 -4.32
C ARG A 102 10.74 -8.03 -2.95
N TYR A 103 11.52 -7.38 -2.08
CA TYR A 103 11.13 -7.03 -0.72
C TYR A 103 10.16 -5.83 -0.65
N VAL A 104 9.98 -5.05 -1.73
CA VAL A 104 9.24 -3.77 -1.68
C VAL A 104 7.80 -3.90 -1.16
N PRO A 105 6.98 -4.86 -1.64
CA PRO A 105 5.62 -5.01 -1.12
C PRO A 105 5.57 -5.32 0.38
N PHE A 106 6.57 -6.04 0.91
CA PHE A 106 6.63 -6.37 2.33
C PHE A 106 6.84 -5.14 3.21
N SER A 107 7.46 -4.09 2.67
CA SER A 107 7.69 -2.83 3.39
C SER A 107 6.42 -2.11 3.85
N TYR A 108 5.25 -2.46 3.31
CA TYR A 108 3.96 -1.88 3.70
C TYR A 108 3.32 -2.53 4.92
N PHE A 109 3.88 -3.65 5.39
CA PHE A 109 3.42 -4.28 6.61
C PHE A 109 4.13 -3.69 7.83
N LYS A 110 3.41 -3.64 8.95
CA LYS A 110 3.97 -3.26 10.25
C LYS A 110 5.20 -4.12 10.57
N GLY A 111 6.25 -3.49 11.10
CA GLY A 111 7.50 -4.14 11.51
C GLY A 111 8.54 -4.26 10.39
N ALA A 112 8.14 -4.18 9.11
CA ALA A 112 9.07 -4.25 7.99
C ALA A 112 9.87 -2.95 7.82
N VAL A 113 11.18 -2.98 8.05
CA VAL A 113 12.08 -1.84 7.96
C VAL A 113 13.38 -2.21 7.23
N PRO A 114 14.17 -1.25 6.72
CA PRO A 114 15.46 -1.55 6.09
C PRO A 114 16.36 -2.45 6.95
N ALA A 115 16.45 -2.15 8.25
CA ALA A 115 17.36 -2.82 9.19
C ALA A 115 17.04 -4.30 9.46
N ASN A 116 15.84 -4.79 9.11
CA ASN A 116 15.46 -6.19 9.24
C ASN A 116 15.10 -6.81 7.88
N ASP A 117 15.67 -6.27 6.80
CA ASP A 117 15.43 -6.70 5.43
C ASP A 117 13.95 -6.71 5.04
N TYR A 118 13.19 -5.76 5.61
CA TYR A 118 11.75 -5.65 5.44
C TYR A 118 10.96 -6.88 5.87
N THR A 119 11.44 -7.60 6.89
CA THR A 119 10.70 -8.70 7.52
C THR A 119 9.53 -8.14 8.35
N PRO A 120 8.26 -8.44 7.99
CA PRO A 120 7.11 -7.96 8.75
C PRO A 120 6.92 -8.63 10.11
N ASP A 121 6.22 -7.95 11.02
CA ASP A 121 5.66 -8.58 12.21
C ASP A 121 4.53 -9.55 11.81
N THR A 122 4.29 -10.56 12.66
CA THR A 122 3.10 -11.41 12.57
C THR A 122 2.14 -11.10 13.73
N PRO A 123 0.81 -11.03 13.47
CA PRO A 123 0.15 -11.17 12.17
C PRO A 123 0.41 -9.98 11.23
N PHE A 124 0.38 -10.24 9.92
CA PHE A 124 0.67 -9.25 8.88
C PHE A 124 -0.34 -8.11 8.95
N THR A 125 0.12 -6.89 9.21
CA THR A 125 -0.77 -5.74 9.44
C THR A 125 -0.47 -4.61 8.46
N VAL A 126 -1.49 -4.14 7.73
CA VAL A 126 -1.40 -3.02 6.78
C VAL A 126 -2.33 -1.90 7.24
N THR A 127 -1.82 -0.66 7.23
CA THR A 127 -2.62 0.53 7.51
C THR A 127 -2.78 1.35 6.24
N VAL A 128 -4.04 1.63 5.88
CA VAL A 128 -4.42 2.40 4.70
C VAL A 128 -5.08 3.69 5.16
N THR A 129 -4.64 4.82 4.61
CA THR A 129 -5.13 6.14 5.00
C THR A 129 -5.67 6.92 3.80
N SER A 130 -6.68 7.76 4.04
CA SER A 130 -7.17 8.72 3.04
C SER A 130 -6.60 10.11 3.32
N GLY A 131 -6.14 10.83 2.30
CA GLY A 131 -5.71 12.22 2.39
C GLY A 131 -6.82 13.26 2.13
N PRO A 132 -6.50 14.57 2.19
CA PRO A 132 -7.46 15.66 1.98
C PRO A 132 -8.09 15.67 0.57
N TYR A 133 -7.41 15.08 -0.42
CA TYR A 133 -7.87 14.99 -1.81
C TYR A 133 -8.26 13.57 -2.23
N SER A 134 -8.53 12.69 -1.26
CA SER A 134 -8.90 11.30 -1.52
C SER A 134 -10.16 11.15 -2.36
N ASP A 135 -11.10 12.07 -2.21
CA ASP A 135 -12.41 12.09 -2.88
C ASP A 135 -12.53 13.22 -3.93
N ALA A 136 -11.40 13.77 -4.39
CA ALA A 136 -11.40 14.90 -5.31
C ALA A 136 -12.08 14.60 -6.66
N ASN A 137 -12.13 13.32 -7.06
CA ASN A 137 -12.72 12.87 -8.32
C ASN A 137 -13.85 11.88 -8.05
N GLU A 138 -15.06 12.18 -8.54
CA GLU A 138 -16.22 11.31 -8.36
C GLU A 138 -15.97 9.91 -8.93
N GLY A 139 -16.32 8.88 -8.16
CA GLY A 139 -16.12 7.48 -8.54
C GLY A 139 -14.68 6.98 -8.40
N TYR A 140 -13.75 7.81 -7.94
CA TYR A 140 -12.38 7.43 -7.62
C TYR A 140 -12.09 7.66 -6.13
N LYS A 141 -11.20 6.84 -5.58
CA LYS A 141 -10.66 7.03 -4.24
C LYS A 141 -9.15 6.93 -4.31
N LYS A 142 -8.44 8.00 -3.98
CA LYS A 142 -6.99 7.98 -3.80
C LYS A 142 -6.68 7.70 -2.34
N LEU A 143 -5.90 6.66 -2.06
CA LEU A 143 -5.49 6.26 -0.72
C LEU A 143 -3.96 6.20 -0.63
N TYR A 144 -3.47 6.07 0.59
CA TYR A 144 -2.06 6.12 0.92
C TYR A 144 -1.69 4.97 1.84
N ILE A 145 -0.52 4.37 1.62
CA ILE A 145 0.02 3.33 2.48
C ILE A 145 1.47 3.68 2.80
N LYS A 146 1.82 3.66 4.09
CA LYS A 146 3.18 3.97 4.53
C LYS A 146 4.08 2.74 4.34
N SER A 147 5.22 2.93 3.70
CA SER A 147 6.31 1.96 3.66
C SER A 147 7.30 2.24 4.80
N GLY A 148 7.82 1.20 5.44
CA GLY A 148 8.94 1.33 6.39
C GLY A 148 10.25 1.79 5.75
N GLY A 149 10.35 1.78 4.41
CA GLY A 149 11.53 2.16 3.64
C GLY A 149 11.43 3.51 2.93
N ALA A 150 10.31 4.22 3.03
CA ALA A 150 10.07 5.48 2.33
C ALA A 150 9.73 6.63 3.29
N ASP A 151 10.19 7.83 2.97
CA ASP A 151 9.87 9.03 3.76
C ASP A 151 8.41 9.49 3.60
N SER A 152 7.83 9.23 2.42
CA SER A 152 6.45 9.60 2.09
C SER A 152 5.59 8.36 1.84
N PRO A 153 4.33 8.34 2.30
CA PRO A 153 3.35 7.32 1.94
C PRO A 153 3.20 7.18 0.42
N ARG A 154 2.87 5.98 -0.03
CA ARG A 154 2.72 5.66 -1.46
C ARG A 154 1.25 5.63 -1.84
N GLU A 155 0.97 6.15 -3.02
CA GLU A 155 -0.39 6.33 -3.51
C GLU A 155 -0.92 5.03 -4.12
N ILE A 156 -2.22 4.81 -3.93
CA ILE A 156 -3.00 3.80 -4.64
C ILE A 156 -4.35 4.41 -4.99
N VAL A 157 -4.84 4.14 -6.19
CA VAL A 157 -6.09 4.70 -6.71
C VAL A 157 -7.06 3.57 -7.00
N LEU A 158 -8.27 3.71 -6.49
CA LEU A 158 -9.37 2.78 -6.67
C LEU A 158 -10.48 3.45 -7.47
N ARG A 159 -11.21 2.68 -8.26
CA ARG A 159 -12.36 3.15 -9.03
C ARG A 159 -13.60 2.32 -8.70
N ARG A 160 -14.71 3.00 -8.40
CA ARG A 160 -16.00 2.36 -8.13
C ARG A 160 -16.69 1.98 -9.43
N LEU A 161 -17.18 0.74 -9.50
CA LEU A 161 -18.04 0.25 -10.57
C LEU A 161 -19.50 0.63 -10.32
N GLY A 162 -20.35 0.46 -11.34
CA GLY A 162 -21.79 0.70 -11.23
C GLY A 162 -22.51 -0.21 -10.23
N ASP A 163 -21.92 -1.37 -9.92
CA ASP A 163 -22.42 -2.32 -8.90
C ASP A 163 -21.93 -2.00 -7.47
N GLY A 164 -21.18 -0.90 -7.29
CA GLY A 164 -20.69 -0.44 -6.00
C GLY A 164 -19.33 -1.00 -5.57
N ARG A 165 -18.78 -2.01 -6.27
CA ARG A 165 -17.46 -2.56 -5.92
C ARG A 165 -16.32 -1.61 -6.32
N TRP A 166 -15.25 -1.63 -5.56
CA TRP A 166 -14.03 -0.84 -5.77
C TRP A 166 -12.93 -1.70 -6.39
N MET A 167 -12.49 -1.30 -7.58
CA MET A 167 -11.44 -1.96 -8.34
C MET A 167 -10.14 -1.17 -8.24
N LEU A 168 -9.01 -1.87 -8.27
CA LEU A 168 -7.70 -1.28 -8.44
C LEU A 168 -7.65 -0.53 -9.78
N TRP A 169 -7.43 0.78 -9.72
CA TRP A 169 -7.27 1.63 -10.88
C TRP A 169 -5.80 1.87 -11.20
N ASP A 170 -5.02 2.31 -10.21
CA ASP A 170 -3.59 2.59 -10.36
C ASP A 170 -2.84 2.36 -9.03
N GLN A 171 -1.53 2.08 -9.09
CA GLN A 171 -0.70 1.87 -7.89
C GLN A 171 0.71 2.44 -8.07
N PHE A 172 1.21 3.09 -7.02
CA PHE A 172 2.56 3.63 -6.93
C PHE A 172 3.35 2.99 -5.79
N LEU A 173 3.02 1.73 -5.48
CA LEU A 173 3.57 0.95 -4.37
C LEU A 173 4.93 0.32 -4.71
N LEU A 174 5.35 0.35 -5.97
CA LEU A 174 6.64 -0.23 -6.41
C LEU A 174 7.71 0.84 -6.69
N VAL A 175 7.50 2.07 -6.24
CA VAL A 175 8.51 3.14 -6.31
C VAL A 175 9.65 2.83 -5.35
N SER A 176 10.88 3.16 -5.74
CA SER A 176 12.10 2.89 -4.96
C SER A 176 11.97 3.32 -3.49
N ILE A 177 12.52 2.47 -2.63
CA ILE A 177 12.64 2.66 -1.18
C ILE A 177 14.10 2.47 -0.76
N ARG A 178 14.44 2.72 0.50
CA ARG A 178 15.78 2.43 1.05
C ARG A 178 16.17 0.98 0.74
N LYS A 179 17.46 0.73 0.48
CA LYS A 179 17.94 -0.64 0.34
C LYS A 179 17.70 -1.43 1.62
N SER A 180 17.52 -2.74 1.50
CA SER A 180 17.55 -3.63 2.66
C SER A 180 18.90 -3.50 3.36
N GLY A 181 18.98 -3.81 4.65
CA GLY A 181 20.23 -3.76 5.40
C GLY A 181 21.28 -4.69 4.80
N SER A 182 20.87 -5.87 4.34
CA SER A 182 21.75 -6.85 3.67
C SER A 182 22.25 -6.39 2.29
N ASP A 183 21.52 -5.53 1.58
CA ASP A 183 21.91 -4.98 0.27
C ASP A 183 22.62 -3.62 0.36
N ASP A 184 22.74 -3.04 1.56
CA ASP A 184 23.42 -1.76 1.79
C ASP A 184 24.89 -2.00 2.19
N PRO A 185 25.86 -1.72 1.30
CA PRO A 185 27.28 -1.93 1.59
C PRO A 185 27.84 -0.98 2.66
N TRP A 186 27.02 -0.03 3.14
CA TRP A 186 27.39 0.98 4.13
C TRP A 186 26.52 0.96 5.40
N ALA A 187 25.66 -0.06 5.57
CA ALA A 187 24.82 -0.23 6.76
C ALA A 187 25.63 -0.57 8.02
#